data_AF-A0A026WJ66-F1
#
_entry.id   AF-A0A026WJ66-F1
#
_cell.length_a   1.000
_cell.length_b   1.000
_cell.length_c   1.000
_cell.angle_alpha   90.00
_cell.angle_beta   90.00
_cell.angle_gamma   90.00
#
_symmetry.space_group_name_H-M   'P 1'
#
loop_
_entity.id
_entity.type
_entity.pdbx_description
1 polymer ?
#
loop_
_entity_poly.entity_id
_entity_poly.type
_entity_poly.pdbx_seq_one_letter_code
_entity_poly.pdbx_strand_id
1 'polypeptide(L)' 'MEEWKEHFMRLLGGVEGRVVRGERRGEREKEEEKEISRTEIREIIGKLKDGKAVGGDGIPNEVWKYGGEEIEE' A
#
# COMPACT_ATOMS: atom_id res chain seq x y z
N MET A 1 28.14 18.76 -7.15
CA MET A 1 26.70 18.42 -7.16
C MET A 1 26.13 18.57 -8.57
N GLU A 2 26.37 19.68 -9.25
CA GLU A 2 25.90 19.91 -10.64
C GLU A 2 26.50 18.93 -11.66
N GLU A 3 27.80 18.64 -11.60
CA GLU A 3 28.46 17.69 -12.51
C GLU A 3 27.84 16.28 -12.45
N TRP A 4 27.46 15.83 -11.25
CA TRP A 4 26.80 14.54 -11.03
C TRP A 4 25.37 14.54 -11.58
N LYS A 5 24.67 15.66 -11.41
CA LYS A 5 23.31 15.82 -11.92
C LYS A 5 23.31 15.75 -13.46
N GLU A 6 24.27 16.40 -14.10
CA GLU A 6 24.42 16.41 -15.55
C GLU A 6 24.80 15.02 -16.11
N HIS A 7 25.70 14.30 -15.42
CA HIS A 7 26.09 12.95 -15.77
C HIS A 7 24.89 11.98 -15.78
N PHE A 8 24.11 11.96 -14.70
CA PHE A 8 22.94 11.09 -14.58
C PHE A 8 21.78 11.52 -15.50
N MET A 9 21.60 12.83 -15.71
CA MET A 9 20.64 13.35 -16.68
C MET A 9 20.96 12.87 -18.09
N ARG A 10 22.23 12.90 -18.51
CA ARG A 10 22.61 12.41 -19.84
C ARG A 10 22.46 10.89 -19.96
N LEU A 11 22.77 10.16 -18.90
CA LEU A 11 22.67 8.69 -18.87
C LEU A 11 21.22 8.20 -18.91
N LEU A 12 20.31 8.88 -18.21
CA LEU A 12 18.90 8.49 -18.07
C LEU A 12 17.96 9.17 -19.08
N GLY A 13 18.51 9.74 -20.16
CA GLY A 13 17.72 10.31 -21.26
C GLY A 13 17.08 11.67 -20.95
N GLY A 14 17.64 12.43 -20.02
CA GLY A 14 17.28 13.83 -19.74
C GLY A 14 16.07 14.00 -18.83
N VAL A 15 15.62 12.96 -18.15
CA VAL A 15 14.41 13.02 -17.30
C VAL A 15 14.80 13.10 -15.83
N GLU A 16 14.50 14.22 -15.17
CA GLU A 16 14.77 14.44 -13.73
C GLU A 16 13.85 13.60 -12.80
N GLY A 17 12.88 12.84 -13.33
CA GLY A 17 11.91 12.10 -12.53
C GLY A 17 11.25 10.94 -13.26
N ARG A 18 10.96 9.87 -12.51
CA ARG A 18 10.26 8.67 -13.01
C ARG A 18 8.81 9.01 -13.34
N VAL A 19 8.45 9.02 -14.62
CA VAL A 19 7.06 9.14 -15.07
C VAL A 19 6.33 7.83 -14.76
N VAL A 20 5.76 7.72 -13.57
CA VAL A 20 4.84 6.63 -13.22
C VAL A 20 3.49 6.95 -13.83
N ARG A 21 3.22 6.42 -15.02
CA ARG A 21 1.86 6.38 -15.58
C ARG A 21 1.09 5.28 -14.85
N GLY A 22 0.57 5.60 -13.66
CA GLY A 22 -0.14 4.65 -12.81
C GLY A 22 -1.13 5.35 -11.89
N GLU A 23 -2.40 5.19 -12.25
CA GLU A 23 -3.62 5.29 -11.44
C GLU A 23 -3.88 6.56 -10.60
N ARG A 24 -5.06 7.15 -10.83
CA ARG A 24 -5.66 8.24 -10.07
C ARG A 24 -5.46 8.02 -8.57
N ARG A 25 -4.53 8.78 -7.99
CA ARG A 25 -4.49 9.03 -6.56
C ARG A 25 -5.69 9.92 -6.26
N GLY A 26 -6.83 9.30 -5.97
CA GLY A 26 -7.98 10.00 -5.42
C GLY A 26 -7.51 10.85 -4.25
N GLU A 27 -7.92 12.11 -4.22
CA GLU A 27 -7.77 12.98 -3.07
C GLU A 27 -8.19 12.21 -1.83
N ARG A 28 -7.22 11.93 -0.95
CA ARG A 28 -7.52 11.40 0.36
C ARG A 28 -8.07 12.59 1.13
N GLU A 29 -9.39 12.74 1.10
CA GLU A 29 -10.09 13.65 2.01
C GLU A 29 -9.54 13.39 3.41
N LYS A 30 -9.19 14.48 4.11
CA LYS A 30 -8.78 14.42 5.51
C LYS A 30 -10.01 14.05 6.33
N GLU A 31 -10.33 12.76 6.36
CA GLU A 31 -11.27 12.23 7.35
C GLU A 31 -10.63 12.46 8.72
N GLU A 32 -11.34 13.23 9.55
CA GLU A 32 -11.08 13.32 10.99
C GLU A 32 -10.89 11.90 11.53
N GLU A 33 -9.86 11.70 12.37
CA GLU A 33 -9.46 10.40 12.91
C GLU A 33 -10.59 9.80 13.76
N LYS A 34 -11.55 9.13 13.10
CA LYS A 34 -12.58 8.35 13.77
C LYS A 34 -11.96 7.05 14.24
N GLU A 35 -12.27 6.67 15.48
CA GLU A 35 -11.90 5.35 16.00
C GLU A 35 -12.48 4.26 15.08
N ILE A 36 -11.63 3.33 14.67
CA ILE A 36 -12.02 2.22 13.80
C ILE A 36 -12.89 1.27 14.62
N SER A 37 -14.12 1.02 14.17
CA SER A 37 -15.01 0.07 14.81
C SER A 37 -14.64 -1.39 14.50
N ARG A 38 -15.01 -2.31 15.41
CA ARG A 38 -14.85 -3.76 15.18
C ARG A 38 -15.58 -4.23 13.90
N THR A 39 -16.70 -3.59 13.56
CA THR A 39 -17.46 -3.90 12.34
C THR A 39 -16.69 -3.52 11.08
N GLU A 40 -16.05 -2.35 11.07
CA GLU A 40 -15.20 -1.92 9.96
C GLU A 40 -13.99 -2.85 9.79
N ILE A 41 -13.38 -3.28 10.88
CA ILE A 41 -12.29 -4.27 10.86
C ILE A 41 -12.74 -5.56 10.17
N ARG A 42 -13.88 -6.14 10.60
CA ARG A 42 -14.42 -7.36 9.98
C ARG A 42 -14.72 -7.18 8.50
N GLU A 43 -15.30 -6.04 8.12
CA GLU A 43 -15.64 -5.78 6.72
C GLU A 43 -14.37 -5.72 5.85
N ILE A 44 -13.30 -5.08 6.35
CA ILE A 44 -12.02 -4.98 5.65
C ILE A 44 -11.33 -6.35 5.57
N ILE A 45 -11.32 -7.13 6.65
CA ILE A 45 -10.76 -8.49 6.66
C ILE A 45 -11.51 -9.39 5.65
N GLY A 46 -12.84 -9.30 5.59
CA GLY A 46 -13.65 -10.05 4.63
C GLY A 46 -13.36 -9.71 3.16
N LYS A 47 -12.87 -8.50 2.87
CA LYS A 47 -12.47 -8.08 1.52
C LYS A 47 -11.10 -8.59 1.09
N LEU A 48 -10.31 -9.18 2.00
CA LEU A 48 -9.01 -9.76 1.66
C LEU A 48 -9.17 -10.94 0.69
N LYS A 49 -8.34 -10.91 -0.36
CA LYS A 49 -8.30 -11.96 -1.39
C LYS A 49 -7.29 -13.04 -1.00
N ASP A 50 -7.67 -14.28 -1.25
CA ASP A 50 -6.81 -15.44 -1.08
C ASP A 50 -5.77 -15.49 -2.21
N GLY A 51 -4.62 -16.10 -1.94
CA GLY A 51 -3.51 -16.25 -2.88
C GLY A 51 -2.80 -14.93 -3.22
N LYS A 52 -2.96 -13.89 -2.40
CA LYS A 52 -2.18 -12.65 -2.57
C LYS A 52 -0.71 -12.90 -2.21
N ALA A 53 0.18 -12.26 -2.97
CA ALA A 53 1.60 -12.29 -2.69
C ALA A 53 1.87 -11.71 -1.30
N VAL A 54 2.68 -12.43 -0.54
CA VAL A 54 3.01 -12.11 0.83
C VAL A 54 3.94 -10.90 0.90
N GLY A 55 3.73 -10.04 1.90
CA GLY A 55 4.57 -8.87 2.15
C GLY A 55 5.93 -9.22 2.76
N GLY A 56 6.69 -8.20 3.16
CA GLY A 56 7.97 -8.38 3.85
C GLY A 56 7.83 -9.02 5.24
N ASP A 57 6.61 -9.04 5.79
CA ASP A 57 6.26 -9.67 7.07
C ASP A 57 6.12 -11.20 6.97
N GLY A 58 5.99 -11.76 5.76
CA GLY A 58 5.79 -13.20 5.59
C GLY A 58 4.37 -13.68 5.94
N ILE A 59 3.42 -12.78 6.22
CA ILE A 59 2.07 -13.16 6.67
C ILE A 59 1.08 -13.14 5.49
N PRO A 60 0.46 -14.28 5.14
CA PRO A 60 -0.56 -14.32 4.10
C PRO A 60 -1.92 -13.80 4.62
N ASN A 61 -2.76 -13.30 3.72
CA ASN A 61 -4.07 -12.74 4.04
C ASN A 61 -4.99 -13.72 4.76
N GLU A 62 -4.84 -15.00 4.44
CA GLU A 62 -5.60 -16.13 4.97
C GLU A 62 -5.48 -16.25 6.48
N VAL A 63 -4.34 -15.84 7.06
CA VAL A 63 -4.16 -15.81 8.52
C VAL A 63 -5.14 -14.84 9.17
N TRP A 64 -5.30 -13.65 8.59
CA TRP A 64 -6.25 -12.65 9.08
C TRP A 64 -7.70 -13.05 8.82
N LYS A 65 -7.97 -13.65 7.66
CA LYS A 65 -9.31 -13.99 7.20
C LYS A 65 -9.91 -15.21 7.89
N TYR A 66 -9.08 -16.20 8.23
CA TYR A 66 -9.52 -17.47 8.81
C TYR A 66 -9.01 -17.72 10.23
N GLY A 67 -7.97 -17.01 10.69
CA GLY A 67 -7.48 -17.11 12.07
C GLY A 67 -8.28 -16.30 13.09
N GLY A 68 -9.35 -15.62 12.65
CA GLY A 68 -10.05 -14.59 13.42
C GLY A 68 -10.93 -15.09 14.57
N GLU A 69 -11.24 -16.40 14.69
CA GLU A 69 -12.08 -16.88 15.80
C GLU A 69 -11.48 -16.60 17.19
N GLU A 70 -10.14 -16.49 17.31
CA GLU A 70 -9.45 -16.14 18.58
C GLU A 70 -9.13 -14.63 18.72
N ILE A 71 -9.35 -13.81 17.70
CA ILE A 71 -9.04 -12.36 17.72
C ILE A 71 -10.28 -11.52 18.10
N GLU A 72 -11.46 -12.15 18.20
CA GLU A 72 -12.74 -11.48 18.50
C GLU A 72 -13.12 -11.41 19.99
N GLU A 73 -12.37 -12.07 20.91
CA GLU A 73 -12.54 -11.89 22.38
C GLU A 73 -11.91 -10.56 22.87
#